data_AF-A0A7W1YZJ6-F1
#
_entry.id   AF-A0A7W1YZJ6-F1
#
_cell.length_a   1.000
_cell.length_b   1.000
_cell.length_c   1.000
_cell.angle_alpha   90.00
_cell.angle_beta   90.00
_cell.angle_gamma   90.00
#
_symmetry.space_group_name_H-M   'P 1'
#
loop_
_entity.id
_entity.type
_entity.pdbx_description
1 polymer ?
#
loop_
_entity_poly.entity_id
_entity_poly.type
_entity_poly.pdbx_seq_one_letter_code
_entity_poly.pdbx_strand_id
1 'polypeptide(L)'
;VTAFTIAHSITLGLATFHILSPPARVIEPTIALSIIFVGAHALLFEKGERDWRLLFAFCFGFIHGFGFANVLRAMDLPRSALGWSLFSFNLGVEIGQACIVLAVAPLLALLYRQRIQVTRRVLATAAFCVISAGSYWFVERLFPPA
;
A
#
# COMPACT_ATOMS: atom_id res chain seq x y z
N VAL A 1 5.21 7.95 1.59
CA VAL A 1 3.88 8.47 1.95
C VAL A 1 3.37 9.30 0.77
N THR A 2 3.76 10.56 0.61
CA THR A 2 3.21 11.46 -0.41
C THR A 2 3.30 10.95 -1.86
N ALA A 3 4.41 10.36 -2.29
CA ALA A 3 4.51 9.79 -3.65
C ALA A 3 3.50 8.66 -3.93
N PHE A 4 3.19 7.85 -2.91
CA PHE A 4 2.12 6.85 -2.99
C PHE A 4 0.77 7.54 -3.11
N THR A 5 0.47 8.51 -2.23
CA THR A 5 -0.81 9.22 -2.21
C THR A 5 -1.08 9.95 -3.52
N ILE A 6 -0.08 10.58 -4.13
CA ILE A 6 -0.19 11.25 -5.43
C ILE A 6 -0.57 10.23 -6.52
N ALA A 7 0.19 9.14 -6.66
CA ALA A 7 -0.08 8.12 -7.69
C ALA A 7 -1.43 7.42 -7.48
N HIS A 8 -1.79 7.19 -6.22
CA HIS A 8 -3.07 6.65 -5.80
C HIS A 8 -4.22 7.59 -6.17
N SER A 9 -4.09 8.89 -5.87
CA SER A 9 -5.10 9.90 -6.19
C SER A 9 -5.38 9.96 -7.69
N ILE A 10 -4.34 9.89 -8.52
CA ILE A 10 -4.45 9.89 -9.99
C ILE A 10 -5.29 8.70 -10.45
N THR A 11 -4.90 7.49 -10.05
CA THR A 11 -5.53 6.25 -10.55
C THR A 11 -6.91 6.00 -9.95
N LEU A 12 -7.13 6.37 -8.69
CA LEU A 12 -8.44 6.38 -8.06
C LEU A 12 -9.38 7.35 -8.78
N GLY A 13 -8.92 8.56 -9.10
CA GLY A 13 -9.69 9.54 -9.87
C GLY A 13 -10.05 9.01 -11.26
N LEU A 14 -9.06 8.53 -12.02
CA LEU A 14 -9.27 7.94 -13.35
C LEU A 14 -10.30 6.81 -13.33
N ALA A 15 -10.23 5.93 -12.33
CA ALA A 15 -11.16 4.85 -12.17
C ALA A 15 -12.55 5.34 -11.75
N THR A 16 -12.64 6.25 -10.79
CA THR A 16 -13.93 6.74 -10.31
C THR A 16 -14.71 7.48 -11.40
N PHE A 17 -14.03 8.23 -12.27
CA PHE A 17 -14.62 8.89 -13.43
C PHE A 17 -14.79 7.99 -14.67
N HIS A 18 -14.55 6.68 -14.55
CA HIS A 18 -14.66 5.71 -15.65
C HIS A 18 -13.73 5.99 -16.85
N ILE A 19 -12.65 6.75 -16.65
CA ILE A 19 -11.66 7.05 -17.70
C ILE A 19 -10.77 5.82 -17.94
N LEU A 20 -10.36 5.13 -16.88
CA LEU A 20 -9.55 3.91 -16.96
C LEU A 20 -9.94 2.94 -15.86
N SER A 21 -10.25 1.69 -16.20
CA SER A 21 -10.70 0.69 -15.23
C SER A 21 -10.22 -0.70 -15.59
N PRO A 22 -8.98 -1.05 -15.20
CA PRO A 22 -8.45 -2.37 -15.40
C PRO A 22 -9.28 -3.41 -14.60
N PRO A 23 -9.33 -4.66 -15.04
CA PRO A 23 -10.13 -5.69 -14.39
C PRO A 23 -9.56 -6.06 -13.01
N ALA A 24 -10.45 -6.25 -12.03
CA ALA A 24 -10.10 -6.59 -10.65
C ALA A 24 -9.22 -7.85 -10.55
N ARG A 25 -9.47 -8.86 -11.41
CA ARG A 25 -8.67 -10.09 -11.52
C ARG A 25 -7.17 -9.86 -11.79
N VAL A 26 -6.79 -8.67 -12.26
CA VAL A 26 -5.39 -8.28 -12.46
C VAL A 26 -4.93 -7.36 -11.34
N ILE A 27 -5.72 -6.35 -10.99
CA ILE A 27 -5.35 -5.35 -9.98
C ILE A 27 -5.18 -5.97 -8.59
N GLU A 28 -6.11 -6.80 -8.15
CA GLU A 28 -6.13 -7.31 -6.77
C GLU A 28 -4.97 -8.29 -6.48
N PRO A 29 -4.65 -9.27 -7.36
CA PRO A 29 -3.42 -10.05 -7.19
C PRO A 29 -2.16 -9.19 -7.26
N THR A 30 -2.14 -8.14 -8.09
CA THR A 30 -0.97 -7.25 -8.19
C THR A 30 -0.78 -6.42 -6.91
N ILE A 31 -1.88 -5.99 -6.27
CA ILE A 31 -1.85 -5.38 -4.94
C ILE A 31 -1.25 -6.37 -3.92
N ALA A 32 -1.72 -7.62 -3.90
CA ALA A 32 -1.17 -8.64 -3.00
C ALA A 32 0.33 -8.89 -3.27
N LEU A 33 0.76 -8.93 -4.53
CA LEU A 33 2.15 -9.08 -4.91
C LEU A 33 3.02 -7.90 -4.43
N SER A 34 2.49 -6.68 -4.41
CA SER A 34 3.20 -5.53 -3.84
C SER A 34 3.47 -5.66 -2.34
N ILE A 35 2.56 -6.31 -1.60
CA ILE A 35 2.72 -6.59 -0.16
C ILE A 35 3.86 -7.59 0.06
N ILE A 36 3.86 -8.67 -0.73
CA ILE A 36 4.94 -9.67 -0.74
C ILE A 36 6.27 -9.00 -1.07
N PHE A 37 6.30 -8.16 -2.10
CA PHE A 37 7.50 -7.43 -2.50
C PHE A 37 8.04 -6.56 -1.37
N VAL A 38 7.20 -5.77 -0.69
CA VAL A 38 7.66 -4.90 0.42
C VAL A 38 8.23 -5.72 1.56
N GLY A 39 7.59 -6.82 1.92
CA GLY A 39 8.09 -7.74 2.95
C GLY A 39 9.42 -8.38 2.56
N ALA A 40 9.52 -8.91 1.34
CA ALA A 40 10.75 -9.51 0.83
C ALA A 40 11.88 -8.46 0.73
N HIS A 41 11.56 -7.25 0.26
CA HIS A 41 12.51 -6.16 0.18
C HIS A 41 13.03 -5.75 1.57
N ALA A 42 12.20 -5.84 2.61
CA ALA A 42 12.61 -5.57 3.98
C ALA A 42 13.59 -6.62 4.55
N LEU A 43 13.57 -7.85 4.03
CA LEU A 43 14.47 -8.94 4.44
C LEU A 43 15.78 -8.99 3.65
N LEU A 44 15.71 -8.71 2.34
CA LEU A 44 16.79 -9.02 1.41
C LEU A 44 17.73 -7.85 1.13
N PHE A 45 17.25 -6.60 1.24
CA PHE A 45 18.05 -5.43 0.86
C PHE A 45 18.53 -4.65 2.07
N GLU A 46 19.85 -4.49 2.16
CA GLU A 46 20.50 -3.74 3.23
C GLU A 46 20.60 -2.24 2.93
N LYS A 47 20.87 -1.45 3.98
CA LYS A 47 21.12 -0.01 3.85
C LYS A 47 22.43 0.22 3.09
N GLY A 48 22.33 0.67 1.84
CA GLY A 48 23.50 1.01 1.00
C GLY A 48 23.22 1.00 -0.50
N GLU A 49 22.15 0.32 -0.92
CA GLU A 49 21.72 0.34 -2.32
C GLU A 49 21.00 1.64 -2.71
N ARG A 50 20.98 1.91 -4.02
CA ARG A 50 20.29 3.06 -4.62
C ARG A 50 18.86 3.15 -4.10
N ASP A 51 18.47 4.34 -3.61
CA ASP A 51 17.17 4.54 -2.97
C ASP A 51 16.04 4.58 -4.01
N TRP A 52 15.47 3.40 -4.31
CA TRP A 52 14.31 3.23 -5.17
C TRP A 52 12.98 3.34 -4.42
N ARG A 53 12.98 3.67 -3.12
CA ARG A 53 11.76 3.68 -2.29
C ARG A 53 10.71 4.65 -2.82
N LEU A 54 11.13 5.80 -3.35
CA LEU A 54 10.23 6.78 -3.96
C LEU A 54 9.52 6.20 -5.19
N LEU A 55 10.26 5.50 -6.05
CA LEU A 55 9.71 4.85 -7.24
C LEU A 55 8.75 3.73 -6.84
N PHE A 56 9.15 2.86 -5.91
CA PHE A 56 8.28 1.78 -5.43
C PHE A 56 6.99 2.32 -4.79
N ALA A 57 7.09 3.35 -3.96
CA ALA A 57 5.93 4.00 -3.36
C ALA A 57 4.98 4.55 -4.44
N PHE A 58 5.51 5.20 -5.48
CA PHE A 58 4.72 5.70 -6.60
C PHE A 58 4.05 4.56 -7.37
N CYS A 59 4.79 3.52 -7.77
CA CYS A 59 4.25 2.37 -8.50
C CYS A 59 3.16 1.64 -7.70
N PHE A 60 3.36 1.43 -6.40
CA PHE A 60 2.34 0.81 -5.56
C PHE A 60 1.12 1.69 -5.40
N GLY A 61 1.30 3.00 -5.18
CA GLY A 61 0.19 3.95 -5.12
C GLY A 61 -0.67 3.89 -6.39
N PHE A 62 -0.01 3.88 -7.55
CA PHE A 62 -0.64 3.78 -8.86
C PHE A 62 -1.52 2.53 -9.01
N ILE A 63 -1.03 1.37 -8.59
CA ILE A 63 -1.81 0.12 -8.70
C ILE A 63 -2.95 0.10 -7.68
N HIS A 64 -2.69 0.57 -6.45
CA HIS A 64 -3.64 0.54 -5.34
C HIS A 64 -4.85 1.44 -5.57
N GLY A 65 -4.71 2.56 -6.30
CA GLY A 65 -5.84 3.45 -6.60
C GLY A 65 -6.95 2.77 -7.39
N PHE A 66 -6.61 1.84 -8.29
CA PHE A 66 -7.61 1.05 -9.01
C PHE A 66 -8.38 0.08 -8.11
N GLY A 67 -7.75 -0.47 -7.07
CA GLY A 67 -8.38 -1.44 -6.16
C GLY A 67 -9.52 -0.82 -5.34
N PHE A 68 -9.37 0.44 -4.93
CA PHE A 68 -10.37 1.14 -4.11
C PHE A 68 -11.52 1.75 -4.91
N ALA A 69 -11.33 1.97 -6.21
CA ALA A 69 -12.36 2.55 -7.07
C ALA A 69 -13.62 1.68 -7.16
N ASN A 70 -13.47 0.35 -7.07
CA ASN A 70 -14.61 -0.58 -7.04
C ASN A 70 -15.50 -0.34 -5.82
N VAL A 71 -14.90 0.00 -4.67
CA VAL A 71 -15.63 0.29 -3.43
C VAL A 71 -16.40 1.60 -3.56
N LEU A 72 -15.75 2.67 -4.05
CA LEU A 72 -16.40 3.97 -4.25
C LEU A 72 -17.55 3.92 -5.25
N ARG A 73 -17.42 3.09 -6.30
CA ARG A 73 -18.51 2.84 -7.26
C ARG A 73 -19.69 2.11 -6.63
N ALA A 74 -19.43 1.14 -5.76
CA ALA A 74 -20.48 0.40 -5.07
C ALA A 74 -21.30 1.28 -4.10
N MET A 75 -20.79 2.45 -3.71
CA MET A 75 -21.50 3.39 -2.85
C MET A 75 -22.52 4.28 -3.60
N ASP A 76 -22.58 4.21 -4.93
CA ASP A 76 -23.52 4.96 -5.81
C ASP A 76 -23.67 6.46 -5.44
N LEU A 77 -22.53 7.11 -5.20
CA LEU A 77 -22.49 8.50 -4.74
C LEU A 77 -22.90 9.48 -5.86
N PRO A 78 -23.61 10.57 -5.53
CA PRO A 78 -23.90 11.63 -6.49
C PRO A 78 -22.61 12.28 -6.99
N ARG A 79 -22.55 12.61 -8.30
CA ARG A 79 -21.34 13.16 -8.95
C ARG A 79 -20.79 14.41 -8.25
N SER A 80 -21.64 15.23 -7.64
CA SER A 80 -21.24 16.43 -6.90
C SER A 80 -20.46 16.13 -5.63
N ALA A 81 -20.71 14.98 -4.97
CA ALA A 81 -20.01 14.57 -3.77
C ALA A 81 -18.67 13.88 -4.08
N LEU A 82 -18.51 13.37 -5.29
CA LEU A 82 -17.39 12.51 -5.69
C LEU A 82 -16.02 13.18 -5.50
N GLY A 83 -15.89 14.46 -5.87
CA GLY A 83 -14.65 15.21 -5.67
C GLY A 83 -14.28 15.35 -4.18
N TRP A 84 -15.27 15.63 -3.32
CA TRP A 84 -15.06 15.74 -1.89
C TRP A 84 -14.74 14.39 -1.24
N SER A 85 -15.41 13.32 -1.68
CA SER A 85 -15.12 11.95 -1.25
C SER A 85 -13.70 11.53 -1.61
N LEU A 86 -13.26 11.79 -2.85
CA LEU A 86 -11.88 11.51 -3.29
C LEU A 86 -10.84 12.29 -2.48
N PHE A 87 -11.09 13.58 -2.25
CA PHE A 87 -10.21 14.42 -1.44
C PHE A 87 -10.11 13.91 0.01
N SER A 88 -11.27 13.72 0.66
CA SER A 88 -11.33 13.29 2.07
C SER A 88 -10.73 11.90 2.26
N PHE A 89 -10.91 11.00 1.30
CA PHE A 89 -10.30 9.68 1.30
C PHE A 89 -8.77 9.77 1.24
N ASN A 90 -8.21 10.51 0.28
CA ASN A 90 -6.75 10.65 0.15
C ASN A 90 -6.13 11.39 1.34
N LEU A 91 -6.80 12.42 1.85
CA LEU A 91 -6.38 13.11 3.07
C LEU A 91 -6.36 12.16 4.27
N GLY A 92 -7.38 11.33 4.42
CA GLY A 92 -7.43 10.28 5.43
C GLY A 92 -6.30 9.27 5.31
N VAL A 93 -5.97 8.83 4.08
CA VAL A 93 -4.84 7.92 3.81
C VAL A 93 -3.51 8.57 4.21
N GLU A 94 -3.25 9.82 3.80
CA GLU A 94 -1.99 10.50 4.11
C GLU A 94 -1.84 10.77 5.61
N ILE A 95 -2.91 11.18 6.30
CA ILE A 95 -2.93 11.33 7.76
C ILE A 95 -2.66 9.98 8.45
N GLY A 96 -3.37 8.93 8.06
CA GLY A 96 -3.20 7.59 8.65
C GLY A 96 -1.77 7.07 8.49
N GLN A 97 -1.19 7.22 7.30
CA GLN A 97 0.20 6.86 7.04
C GLN A 97 1.17 7.72 7.88
N ALA A 98 0.95 9.03 7.97
CA ALA A 98 1.76 9.92 8.79
C ALA A 98 1.71 9.54 10.28
N CYS A 99 0.53 9.24 10.81
CA CYS A 99 0.36 8.77 12.19
C CYS A 99 1.15 7.49 12.47
N ILE A 100 1.09 6.51 11.57
CA ILE A 100 1.86 5.26 11.70
C ILE A 100 3.36 5.55 11.70
N VAL A 101 3.85 6.38 10.77
CA VAL A 101 5.28 6.74 10.71
C VAL A 101 5.72 7.45 11.99
N LEU A 102 4.95 8.44 12.45
CA LEU A 102 5.26 9.21 13.65
C LEU A 102 5.22 8.37 14.93
N ALA A 103 4.41 7.31 14.98
CA ALA A 103 4.38 6.40 16.13
C ALA A 103 5.48 5.34 16.08
N VAL A 104 5.66 4.68 14.92
CA VAL A 104 6.50 3.48 14.80
C VAL A 104 7.97 3.83 14.57
N ALA A 105 8.27 4.85 13.76
CA ALA A 105 9.65 5.21 13.43
C ALA A 105 10.50 5.60 14.66
N PRO A 106 10.05 6.45 15.61
CA PRO A 106 10.86 6.79 16.77
C PRO A 106 11.04 5.59 17.71
N LEU A 107 10.02 4.74 17.87
CA LEU A 107 10.10 3.52 18.66
C LEU A 107 11.17 2.56 18.10
N LEU A 108 11.13 2.32 16.78
CA LEU A 108 12.14 1.50 16.11
C LEU A 108 13.53 2.14 16.18
N ALA A 109 13.64 3.46 16.06
CA ALA A 109 14.92 4.16 16.19
C ALA A 109 15.52 3.98 17.60
N LEU A 110 14.70 4.10 18.65
CA LEU A 110 15.13 3.88 20.03
C LEU A 110 15.56 2.43 20.26
N LEU A 111 14.75 1.47 19.83
CA LEU A 111 15.07 0.04 19.95
C LEU A 111 16.32 -0.34 19.15
N TYR A 112 16.51 0.23 17.96
CA TYR A 112 17.70 -0.04 17.14
C TYR A 112 18.98 0.42 17.84
N ARG A 113 18.94 1.59 18.49
CA ARG A 113 20.09 2.14 19.23
C ARG A 113 20.43 1.32 20.47
N GLN A 114 19.43 0.79 21.18
CA GLN A 114 19.65 0.07 22.44
C GLN A 114 19.84 -1.44 22.27
N ARG A 115 19.13 -2.06 21.31
CA ARG A 115 18.97 -3.51 21.16
C ARG A 115 18.88 -3.90 19.68
N ILE A 116 19.98 -3.72 18.95
CA ILE A 116 20.04 -3.98 17.50
C ILE A 116 19.57 -5.39 17.11
N GLN A 117 19.95 -6.43 17.86
CA GLN A 117 19.55 -7.81 17.55
C GLN A 117 18.04 -8.04 17.75
N VAL A 118 17.45 -7.45 18.79
CA VAL A 118 16.00 -7.53 19.02
C VAL A 118 15.25 -6.83 17.90
N THR A 119 15.71 -5.64 17.51
CA THR A 119 15.10 -4.88 16.41
C THR A 119 15.15 -5.64 15.10
N ARG A 120 16.29 -6.26 14.76
CA ARG A 120 16.42 -7.10 13.56
C ARG A 120 15.46 -8.30 13.59
N ARG A 121 15.31 -8.98 14.73
CA ARG A 121 14.35 -10.09 14.88
C ARG A 121 12.91 -9.62 14.71
N VAL A 122 12.53 -8.51 15.35
CA VAL A 122 11.17 -7.94 15.24
C VAL A 122 10.85 -7.59 13.78
N LEU A 123 11.76 -6.91 13.08
CA LEU A 123 11.59 -6.56 11.67
C LEU A 123 11.50 -7.80 10.79
N ALA A 124 12.34 -8.82 11.03
CA ALA A 124 12.32 -10.06 10.26
C ALA A 124 11.01 -10.83 10.46
N THR A 125 10.54 -10.96 11.71
CA THR A 125 9.25 -11.60 12.02
C THR A 125 8.09 -10.83 11.38
N ALA A 126 8.08 -9.49 11.50
CA ALA A 126 7.05 -8.67 10.87
C ALA A 126 7.03 -8.83 9.35
N ALA A 127 8.19 -8.83 8.69
CA ALA A 127 8.30 -9.05 7.26
C ALA A 127 7.81 -10.45 6.85
N PHE A 128 8.13 -11.49 7.62
CA PHE A 128 7.63 -12.85 7.36
C PHE A 128 6.10 -12.94 7.49
N CYS A 129 5.51 -12.29 8.49
CA CYS A 129 4.06 -12.19 8.63
C CYS A 129 3.42 -11.47 7.43
N VAL A 130 4.01 -10.35 7.00
CA VAL A 130 3.53 -9.57 5.84
C VAL A 130 3.61 -10.38 4.55
N ILE A 131 4.72 -11.09 4.31
CA ILE A 131 4.87 -11.99 3.15
C ILE A 131 3.83 -13.10 3.19
N SER A 132 3.62 -13.71 4.35
CA SER A 132 2.66 -14.81 4.51
C SER A 132 1.23 -14.35 4.23
N ALA A 133 0.82 -13.21 4.81
CA ALA A 133 -0.49 -12.60 4.56
C ALA A 133 -0.67 -12.19 3.10
N GLY A 134 0.34 -11.55 2.51
CA GLY A 134 0.34 -11.19 1.09
C GLY A 134 0.24 -12.41 0.18
N SER A 135 0.94 -13.50 0.50
CA SER A 135 0.91 -14.75 -0.26
C SER A 135 -0.46 -15.43 -0.19
N TYR A 136 -1.07 -15.44 1.01
CA TYR A 136 -2.43 -15.92 1.19
C TYR A 136 -3.42 -15.14 0.30
N TRP A 137 -3.42 -13.81 0.37
CA TRP A 137 -4.30 -12.98 -0.46
C TRP A 137 -3.99 -13.09 -1.95
N PHE A 138 -2.73 -13.26 -2.33
CA PHE A 138 -2.36 -13.46 -3.72
C PHE A 138 -3.01 -14.72 -4.30
N VAL A 139 -2.90 -15.85 -3.59
CA VAL A 139 -3.51 -17.12 -4.00
C VAL A 139 -5.03 -17.00 -4.03
N GLU A 140 -5.64 -16.42 -2.99
CA GLU A 140 -7.09 -16.21 -2.91
C GLU A 140 -7.62 -15.37 -4.08
N ARG A 141 -6.92 -14.30 -4.47
CA ARG A 141 -7.35 -13.43 -5.58
C ARG A 141 -7.03 -13.98 -6.96
N LEU A 142 -6.01 -14.84 -7.07
CA LEU A 142 -5.64 -15.49 -8.32
C LEU A 142 -6.55 -16.69 -8.63
N PHE A 143 -6.98 -17.42 -7.59
CA PHE A 143 -7.87 -18.57 -7.67
C PHE A 143 -9.06 -18.37 -6.73
N PRO A 144 -9.96 -17.42 -7.03
CA PRO A 144 -11.12 -17.17 -6.20
C PRO A 144 -11.98 -18.45 -6.12
N PRO A 145 -12.50 -18.80 -4.91
CA PRO A 145 -13.43 -19.91 -4.79
C PRO A 145 -14.66 -19.66 -5.67
N ALA A 146 -15.13 -20.73 -6.32
CA ALA A 146 -16.28 -20.72 -7.22
C ALA A 146 -17.60 -20.42 -6.48
#